data_AF-A0A355DKD7-F1
#
_entry.id   AF-A0A355DKD7-F1
#
_cell.length_a   1.000
_cell.length_b   1.000
_cell.length_c   1.000
_cell.angle_alpha   90.00
_cell.angle_beta   90.00
_cell.angle_gamma   90.00
#
_symmetry.space_group_name_H-M   'P 1'
#
loop_
_entity.id
_entity.type
_entity.pdbx_description
1 polymer ?
#
loop_
_entity_poly.entity_id
_entity_poly.type
_entity_poly.pdbx_seq_one_letter_code
_entity_poly.pdbx_strand_id
1 'polypeptide(L)'
;MDSLSREQLVAIFSLAIAIIGTLAAALAIQEKLTRFLLIVVIVFTVALAVSSYVYVGESLHEEKSLKELSKEEMIQETKRQLAEEQANRDEAFKQARERLEQERIEREAAEKAAAEANNQDEIEREAREAIIREDAVKKIREQMEAEKAEQARQVAETLIIGKWSNNTLPWYLRRYEFTEDGKSISGFGIAYEYRVVDATHVDMKTAFGNYIRRRFEVSENTLHIFGTTYTRVK
;
A
#
# COMPACT_ATOMS: atom_id res chain seq x y z
N MET A 1 57.20 -34.52 -23.87
CA MET A 1 57.89 -35.11 -25.03
C MET A 1 56.95 -34.92 -26.21
N ASP A 2 57.28 -34.03 -27.14
CA ASP A 2 56.43 -33.80 -28.32
C ASP A 2 56.38 -35.07 -29.16
N SER A 3 55.17 -35.56 -29.44
CA SER A 3 54.95 -36.78 -30.22
C SER A 3 55.52 -36.59 -31.63
N LEU A 4 56.41 -37.50 -32.05
CA LEU A 4 56.94 -37.53 -33.41
C LEU A 4 55.78 -37.51 -34.42
N SER A 5 55.86 -36.62 -35.41
CA SER A 5 54.82 -36.54 -36.44
C SER A 5 54.82 -37.83 -37.28
N ARG A 6 53.65 -38.18 -37.85
CA ARG A 6 53.55 -39.33 -38.76
C ARG A 6 54.57 -39.25 -39.90
N GLU A 7 54.86 -38.04 -40.36
CA GLU A 7 55.85 -37.76 -41.40
C GLU A 7 57.28 -38.06 -40.91
N GLN A 8 57.62 -37.70 -39.66
CA GLN A 8 58.92 -38.03 -39.06
C GLN A 8 59.09 -39.55 -38.86
N LEU A 9 58.03 -40.26 -38.46
CA LEU A 9 58.05 -41.72 -38.36
C LEU A 9 58.32 -42.36 -39.73
N VAL A 10 57.61 -41.94 -40.78
CA VAL A 10 57.82 -42.45 -42.15
C VAL A 10 59.25 -42.16 -42.62
N ALA A 11 59.78 -40.96 -42.36
CA ALA A 11 61.14 -40.59 -42.71
C ALA A 11 62.19 -41.48 -42.04
N ILE A 12 62.02 -41.82 -40.75
CA ILE A 12 62.90 -42.73 -40.01
C ILE A 12 62.85 -44.14 -40.63
N PHE A 13 61.68 -44.64 -40.98
CA PHE A 13 61.53 -45.96 -41.62
C PHE A 13 62.15 -46.01 -43.02
N SER A 14 61.93 -44.99 -43.85
CA SER A 14 62.53 -44.91 -45.19
C SER A 14 64.06 -44.83 -45.12
N LEU A 15 64.60 -44.09 -44.14
CA LEU A 15 66.04 -44.00 -43.92
C LEU A 15 66.63 -45.34 -43.44
N ALA A 16 65.95 -46.06 -42.54
CA ALA A 16 66.39 -47.37 -42.07
C ALA A 16 66.43 -48.41 -43.20
N ILE A 17 65.42 -48.42 -44.07
CA ILE A 17 65.37 -49.31 -45.26
C ILE A 17 66.50 -48.98 -46.22
N ALA A 18 66.78 -47.69 -46.46
CA ALA A 18 67.87 -47.26 -47.32
C ALA A 18 69.24 -47.71 -46.77
N ILE A 19 69.47 -47.59 -45.46
CA ILE A 19 70.72 -48.05 -44.82
C ILE A 19 70.88 -49.57 -44.97
N ILE A 20 69.82 -50.34 -44.74
CA ILE A 20 69.85 -51.80 -44.90
C ILE A 20 70.09 -52.19 -46.36
N GLY A 21 69.45 -51.53 -47.32
CA GLY A 21 69.68 -51.76 -48.74
C GLY A 21 71.12 -51.45 -49.17
N THR A 22 71.70 -50.38 -48.61
CA THR A 22 73.09 -49.98 -48.89
C THR A 22 74.10 -50.97 -48.28
N LEU A 23 73.83 -51.47 -47.06
CA LEU A 23 74.63 -52.52 -46.41
C LEU A 23 74.51 -53.88 -47.13
N ALA A 24 73.33 -54.20 -47.67
CA ALA A 24 73.10 -55.38 -48.50
C ALA A 24 73.82 -55.32 -49.86
N ALA A 25 74.00 -54.13 -50.43
CA ALA A 25 74.81 -53.94 -51.63
C ALA A 25 76.32 -54.09 -51.33
N ALA A 26 76.78 -53.61 -50.16
CA ALA A 26 78.16 -53.78 -49.71
C ALA A 26 78.54 -55.26 -49.45
N LEU A 27 77.55 -56.12 -49.13
CA LEU A 27 77.67 -57.58 -48.91
C LEU A 27 78.13 -58.39 -50.14
N ALA A 28 77.98 -57.85 -51.35
CA ALA A 28 78.35 -58.58 -52.57
C ALA A 28 79.87 -58.83 -52.69
N ILE A 29 80.70 -57.99 -52.04
CA ILE A 29 82.15 -57.90 -52.28
C ILE A 29 82.99 -58.60 -51.19
N GLN A 30 82.40 -59.15 -50.12
CA GLN A 30 83.15 -59.62 -48.95
C GLN A 30 83.32 -61.15 -48.81
N GLU A 31 84.38 -61.56 -48.12
CA GLU A 31 84.78 -62.96 -47.82
C GLU A 31 83.75 -63.72 -46.94
N LYS A 32 83.86 -65.06 -46.90
CA LYS A 32 82.85 -65.96 -46.28
C LYS A 32 82.56 -65.66 -44.80
N LEU A 33 83.55 -65.23 -44.01
CA LEU A 33 83.38 -64.95 -42.57
C LEU A 33 82.60 -63.64 -42.32
N THR A 34 82.87 -62.61 -43.13
CA THR A 34 82.21 -61.29 -43.06
C THR A 34 80.74 -61.33 -43.48
N ARG A 35 80.37 -62.23 -44.42
CA ARG A 35 78.96 -62.46 -44.78
C ARG A 35 78.14 -63.03 -43.63
N PHE A 36 78.72 -63.93 -42.84
CA PHE A 36 78.03 -64.54 -41.70
C PHE A 36 77.75 -63.52 -40.60
N LEU A 37 78.75 -62.71 -40.23
CA LEU A 37 78.58 -61.66 -39.23
C LEU A 37 77.48 -60.66 -39.62
N LEU A 38 77.40 -60.27 -40.90
CA LEU A 38 76.40 -59.30 -41.31
C LEU A 38 74.98 -59.89 -41.35
N ILE A 39 74.82 -61.16 -41.70
CA ILE A 39 73.51 -61.85 -41.60
C ILE A 39 73.05 -61.88 -40.14
N VAL A 40 73.95 -62.16 -39.20
CA VAL A 40 73.63 -62.14 -37.76
C VAL A 40 73.15 -60.75 -37.33
N VAL A 41 73.80 -59.68 -37.78
CA VAL A 41 73.39 -58.29 -37.48
C VAL A 41 72.02 -57.96 -38.09
N ILE A 42 71.75 -58.37 -39.32
CA ILE A 42 70.44 -58.15 -39.97
C ILE A 42 69.33 -58.93 -39.26
N VAL A 43 69.57 -60.21 -38.95
CA VAL A 43 68.58 -61.02 -38.21
C VAL A 43 68.33 -60.43 -36.82
N PHE A 44 69.37 -59.95 -36.13
CA PHE A 44 69.23 -59.33 -34.82
C PHE A 44 68.45 -58.00 -34.89
N THR A 45 68.71 -57.16 -35.89
CA THR A 45 68.00 -55.89 -36.09
C THR A 45 66.54 -56.10 -36.52
N VAL A 46 66.26 -57.09 -37.36
CA VAL A 46 64.89 -57.49 -37.71
C VAL A 46 64.16 -58.07 -36.50
N ALA A 47 64.80 -58.93 -35.70
CA ALA A 47 64.21 -59.45 -34.48
C ALA A 47 63.88 -58.33 -33.48
N LEU A 48 64.78 -57.36 -33.28
CA LEU A 48 64.53 -56.20 -32.43
C LEU A 48 63.36 -55.33 -32.94
N ALA A 49 63.28 -55.14 -34.26
CA ALA A 49 62.19 -54.38 -34.88
C ALA A 49 60.83 -55.09 -34.74
N VAL A 50 60.79 -56.42 -34.91
CA VAL A 50 59.57 -57.21 -34.70
C VAL A 50 59.16 -57.21 -33.23
N SER A 51 60.10 -57.36 -32.30
CA SER A 51 59.81 -57.25 -30.85
C SER A 51 59.30 -55.86 -30.47
N SER A 52 59.86 -54.79 -31.05
CA SER A 52 59.35 -53.43 -30.86
C SER A 52 57.94 -53.26 -31.45
N TYR A 53 57.61 -53.94 -32.55
CA TYR A 53 56.29 -53.86 -33.18
C TYR A 53 55.23 -54.65 -32.39
N VAL A 54 55.58 -55.78 -31.80
CA VAL A 54 54.69 -56.56 -30.92
C VAL A 54 54.40 -55.80 -29.62
N TYR A 55 55.42 -55.16 -29.02
CA TYR A 55 55.23 -54.32 -27.83
C TYR A 55 54.38 -53.08 -28.11
N VAL A 56 54.58 -52.43 -29.27
CA VAL A 56 53.74 -51.31 -29.71
C VAL A 56 52.31 -51.78 -30.05
N GLY A 57 52.14 -53.01 -30.54
CA GLY A 57 50.85 -53.64 -30.85
C GLY A 57 50.01 -53.99 -29.62
N GLU A 58 50.62 -54.51 -28.54
CA GLU A 58 49.94 -54.69 -27.25
C GLU A 58 49.58 -53.32 -26.63
N SER A 59 50.47 -52.32 -26.74
CA SER A 59 50.17 -50.97 -26.26
C SER A 59 49.06 -50.25 -27.06
N LEU A 60 48.90 -50.52 -28.36
CA LEU A 60 47.86 -49.91 -29.21
C LEU A 60 46.46 -50.55 -29.01
N HIS A 61 46.39 -51.78 -28.49
CA HIS A 61 45.11 -52.43 -28.16
C HIS A 61 44.62 -52.02 -26.76
N GLU A 62 45.52 -51.86 -25.79
CA GLU A 62 45.20 -51.22 -24.50
C GLU A 62 44.90 -49.72 -24.66
N GLU A 63 45.63 -48.98 -25.50
CA GLU A 63 45.42 -47.53 -25.66
C GLU A 63 44.16 -47.19 -26.49
N LYS A 64 43.69 -48.07 -27.40
CA LYS A 64 42.39 -47.88 -28.08
C LYS A 64 41.20 -48.16 -27.16
N SER A 65 41.28 -49.19 -26.32
CA SER A 65 40.23 -49.50 -25.35
C SER A 65 40.14 -48.44 -24.25
N LEU A 66 41.27 -47.93 -23.75
CA LEU A 66 41.32 -46.83 -22.78
C LEU A 66 40.95 -45.46 -23.39
N LYS A 67 41.25 -45.19 -24.68
CA LYS A 67 40.81 -43.93 -25.35
C LYS A 67 39.34 -43.91 -25.75
N GLU A 68 38.70 -45.04 -26.02
CA GLU A 68 37.24 -45.08 -26.27
C GLU A 68 36.46 -44.91 -24.95
N LEU A 69 36.86 -45.58 -23.86
CA LEU A 69 36.31 -45.35 -22.52
C LEU A 69 36.54 -43.90 -22.05
N SER A 70 37.74 -43.34 -22.24
CA SER A 70 38.06 -41.95 -21.87
C SER A 70 37.31 -40.90 -22.71
N LYS A 71 37.03 -41.15 -24.00
CA LYS A 71 36.22 -40.23 -24.81
C LYS A 71 34.74 -40.30 -24.47
N GLU A 72 34.20 -41.49 -24.19
CA GLU A 72 32.82 -41.62 -23.72
C GLU A 72 32.63 -41.02 -22.33
N GLU A 73 33.57 -41.23 -21.40
CA GLU A 73 33.56 -40.59 -20.08
C GLU A 73 33.65 -39.06 -20.20
N MET A 74 34.54 -38.53 -21.05
CA MET A 74 34.68 -37.08 -21.25
C MET A 74 33.44 -36.48 -21.92
N ILE A 75 32.81 -37.16 -22.88
CA ILE A 75 31.54 -36.72 -23.49
C ILE A 75 30.40 -36.77 -22.48
N GLN A 76 30.34 -37.78 -21.61
CA GLN A 76 29.35 -37.83 -20.54
C GLN A 76 29.59 -36.71 -19.51
N GLU A 77 30.84 -36.43 -19.16
CA GLU A 77 31.21 -35.35 -18.24
C GLU A 77 30.91 -33.96 -18.84
N THR A 78 31.19 -33.74 -20.13
CA THR A 78 30.87 -32.47 -20.79
C THR A 78 29.35 -32.30 -20.95
N LYS A 79 28.62 -33.37 -21.25
CA LYS A 79 27.15 -33.35 -21.25
C LYS A 79 26.58 -33.07 -19.86
N ARG A 80 27.20 -33.61 -18.81
CA ARG A 80 26.81 -33.35 -17.43
C ARG A 80 27.09 -31.89 -17.04
N GLN A 81 28.24 -31.34 -17.39
CA GLN A 81 28.57 -29.93 -17.16
C GLN A 81 27.64 -28.99 -17.92
N LEU A 82 27.33 -29.29 -19.19
CA LEU A 82 26.34 -28.54 -19.96
C LEU A 82 24.95 -28.64 -19.34
N ALA A 83 24.53 -29.81 -18.87
CA ALA A 83 23.26 -29.99 -18.18
C ALA A 83 23.21 -29.23 -16.85
N GLU A 84 24.29 -29.23 -16.07
CA GLU A 84 24.41 -28.46 -14.81
C GLU A 84 24.42 -26.94 -15.07
N GLU A 85 25.12 -26.47 -16.11
CA GLU A 85 25.14 -25.06 -16.49
C GLU A 85 23.78 -24.60 -17.03
N GLN A 86 23.09 -25.44 -17.80
CA GLN A 86 21.76 -25.16 -18.31
C GLN A 86 20.73 -25.16 -17.17
N ALA A 87 20.81 -26.10 -16.24
CA ALA A 87 19.99 -26.10 -15.02
C ALA A 87 20.24 -24.86 -14.16
N ASN A 88 21.50 -24.44 -13.98
CA ASN A 88 21.84 -23.21 -13.25
C ASN A 88 21.30 -21.94 -13.95
N ARG A 89 21.34 -21.89 -15.28
CA ARG A 89 20.77 -20.78 -16.05
C ARG A 89 19.25 -20.73 -15.95
N ASP A 90 18.60 -21.89 -16.03
CA ASP A 90 17.15 -21.99 -15.91
C ASP A 90 16.70 -21.60 -14.49
N GLU A 91 17.45 -22.00 -13.46
CA GLU A 91 17.19 -21.62 -12.07
C GLU A 91 17.42 -20.12 -11.83
N ALA A 92 18.50 -19.55 -12.38
CA ALA A 92 18.75 -18.11 -12.32
C ALA A 92 17.65 -17.30 -13.05
N PHE A 93 17.17 -17.78 -14.20
CA PHE A 93 16.08 -17.15 -14.93
C PHE A 93 14.76 -17.23 -14.15
N LYS A 94 14.48 -18.37 -13.52
CA LYS A 94 13.31 -18.54 -12.66
C LYS A 94 13.34 -17.57 -11.47
N GLN A 95 14.47 -17.45 -10.77
CA GLN A 95 14.63 -16.50 -9.67
C GLN A 95 14.49 -15.04 -10.11
N ALA A 96 15.05 -14.68 -11.28
CA ALA A 96 14.91 -13.33 -11.83
C ALA A 96 13.45 -13.00 -12.16
N ARG A 97 12.71 -13.97 -12.69
CA ARG A 97 11.28 -13.83 -12.99
C ARG A 97 10.45 -13.69 -11.72
N GLU A 98 10.69 -14.50 -10.70
CA GLU A 98 9.98 -14.41 -9.41
C GLU A 98 10.20 -13.06 -8.72
N ARG A 99 11.42 -12.50 -8.79
CA ARG A 99 11.70 -11.14 -8.27
C ARG A 99 10.95 -10.05 -9.01
N LEU A 100 10.89 -10.12 -10.35
CA LEU A 100 10.12 -9.16 -11.16
C LEU A 100 8.62 -9.25 -10.86
N GLU A 101 8.09 -10.46 -10.64
CA GLU A 101 6.69 -10.68 -10.30
C GLU A 101 6.36 -10.15 -8.90
N GLN A 102 7.25 -10.35 -7.91
CA GLN A 102 7.14 -9.74 -6.59
C GLN A 102 7.16 -8.21 -6.65
N GLU A 103 8.11 -7.62 -7.38
CA GLU A 103 8.20 -6.16 -7.50
C GLU A 103 6.95 -5.56 -8.16
N ARG A 104 6.37 -6.27 -9.14
CA ARG A 104 5.12 -5.86 -9.76
C ARG A 104 3.96 -5.91 -8.76
N ILE A 105 3.85 -6.97 -7.97
CA ILE A 105 2.82 -7.11 -6.93
C ILE A 105 2.97 -6.02 -5.87
N GLU A 106 4.19 -5.70 -5.44
CA GLU A 106 4.45 -4.65 -4.46
C GLU A 106 4.06 -3.25 -4.98
N ARG A 107 4.37 -2.94 -6.24
CA ARG A 107 3.96 -1.67 -6.86
C ARG A 107 2.44 -1.58 -7.02
N GLU A 108 1.80 -2.65 -7.49
CA GLU A 108 0.34 -2.69 -7.65
C GLU A 108 -0.37 -2.58 -6.29
N ALA A 109 0.16 -3.21 -5.24
CA ALA A 109 -0.33 -3.08 -3.88
C ALA A 109 -0.12 -1.66 -3.32
N ALA A 110 1.04 -1.04 -3.58
CA ALA A 110 1.34 0.32 -3.15
C ALA A 110 0.45 1.37 -3.85
N GLU A 111 0.21 1.22 -5.16
CA GLU A 111 -0.71 2.08 -5.91
C GLU A 111 -2.15 1.95 -5.40
N LYS A 112 -2.59 0.71 -5.12
CA LYS A 112 -3.92 0.47 -4.56
C LYS A 112 -4.07 1.06 -3.16
N ALA A 113 -3.07 0.88 -2.29
CA ALA A 113 -3.08 1.45 -0.94
C ALA A 113 -3.08 2.98 -0.97
N ALA A 114 -2.34 3.61 -1.89
CA ALA A 114 -2.34 5.07 -2.06
C ALA A 114 -3.70 5.58 -2.56
N ALA A 115 -4.35 4.87 -3.49
CA ALA A 115 -5.69 5.21 -3.96
C ALA A 115 -6.75 5.07 -2.85
N GLU A 116 -6.67 4.02 -2.04
CA GLU A 116 -7.55 3.81 -0.88
C GLU A 116 -7.35 4.89 0.19
N ALA A 117 -6.11 5.28 0.48
CA ALA A 117 -5.81 6.36 1.43
C ALA A 117 -6.38 7.72 0.97
N ASN A 118 -6.18 8.06 -0.31
CA ASN A 118 -6.72 9.30 -0.87
C ASN A 118 -8.26 9.35 -0.83
N ASN A 119 -8.92 8.23 -1.13
CA ASN A 119 -10.38 8.13 -1.04
C ASN A 119 -10.87 8.28 0.41
N GLN A 120 -10.15 7.67 1.36
CA GLN A 120 -10.49 7.77 2.77
C GLN A 120 -10.35 9.22 3.29
N ASP A 121 -9.28 9.91 2.90
CA ASP A 121 -9.07 11.32 3.23
C ASP A 121 -10.17 12.23 2.65
N GLU A 122 -10.63 11.94 1.42
CA GLU A 122 -11.73 12.68 0.79
C GLU A 122 -13.05 12.46 1.53
N ILE A 123 -13.38 11.20 1.88
CA ILE A 123 -14.57 10.86 2.67
C ILE A 123 -14.52 11.53 4.04
N GLU A 124 -13.37 11.51 4.72
CA GLU A 124 -13.20 12.17 6.02
C GLU A 124 -13.36 13.68 5.91
N ARG A 125 -12.82 14.31 4.87
CA ARG A 125 -13.00 15.74 4.61
C ARG A 125 -14.47 16.07 4.39
N GLU A 126 -15.17 15.31 3.53
CA GLU A 126 -16.60 15.51 3.28
C GLU A 126 -17.43 15.32 4.55
N ALA A 127 -17.13 14.31 5.36
CA ALA A 127 -17.79 14.08 6.64
C ALA A 127 -17.57 15.25 7.62
N ARG A 128 -16.34 15.77 7.71
CA ARG A 128 -16.03 16.95 8.55
C ARG A 128 -16.76 18.19 8.05
N GLU A 129 -16.79 18.43 6.75
CA GLU A 129 -17.55 19.55 6.17
C GLU A 129 -19.05 19.42 6.43
N ALA A 130 -19.61 18.22 6.33
CA ALA A 130 -21.02 17.96 6.63
C ALA A 130 -21.34 18.26 8.10
N ILE A 131 -20.50 17.83 9.04
CA ILE A 131 -20.65 18.12 10.47
C ILE A 131 -20.61 19.63 10.73
N ILE A 132 -19.65 20.35 10.13
CA ILE A 132 -19.54 21.81 10.29
C ILE A 132 -20.79 22.53 9.75
N ARG A 133 -21.32 22.08 8.60
CA ARG A 133 -22.55 22.65 8.01
C ARG A 133 -23.75 22.38 8.90
N GLU A 134 -23.90 21.18 9.46
CA GLU A 134 -24.99 20.85 10.38
C GLU A 134 -24.94 21.72 11.65
N ASP A 135 -23.75 21.85 12.26
CA ASP A 135 -23.56 22.70 13.43
C ASP A 135 -23.86 24.19 13.15
N ALA A 136 -23.47 24.68 11.97
CA ALA A 136 -23.78 26.03 11.54
C ALA A 136 -25.30 26.25 11.37
N VAL A 137 -25.99 25.30 10.72
CA VAL A 137 -27.45 25.34 10.57
C VAL A 137 -28.16 25.28 11.92
N LYS A 138 -27.67 24.44 12.84
CA LYS A 138 -28.19 24.35 14.21
C LYS A 138 -28.07 25.68 14.94
N LYS A 139 -26.89 26.32 14.90
CA LYS A 139 -26.68 27.65 15.51
C LYS A 139 -27.60 28.72 14.92
N ILE A 140 -27.79 28.72 13.60
CA ILE A 140 -28.71 29.67 12.94
C ILE A 140 -30.16 29.43 13.40
N ARG A 141 -30.58 28.17 13.52
CA ARG A 141 -31.92 27.84 14.02
C ARG A 141 -32.11 28.31 15.46
N GLU A 142 -31.15 28.04 16.33
CA GLU A 142 -31.17 28.48 17.74
C GLU A 142 -31.25 30.02 17.83
N GLN A 143 -30.49 30.74 17.01
CA GLN A 143 -30.56 32.21 16.93
C GLN A 143 -31.93 32.70 16.45
N MET A 144 -32.48 32.15 15.37
CA MET A 144 -33.81 32.53 14.88
C MET A 144 -34.92 32.24 15.89
N GLU A 145 -34.83 31.13 16.63
CA GLU A 145 -35.79 30.81 17.69
C GLU A 145 -35.69 31.78 18.86
N ALA A 146 -34.47 32.15 19.27
CA ALA A 146 -34.23 33.16 20.29
C ALA A 146 -34.74 34.56 19.87
N GLU A 147 -34.47 34.97 18.63
CA GLU A 147 -34.95 36.24 18.07
C GLU A 147 -36.48 36.27 18.00
N LYS A 148 -37.13 35.18 17.57
CA LYS A 148 -38.60 35.08 17.58
C LYS A 148 -39.17 35.17 18.98
N ALA A 149 -38.55 34.50 19.96
CA ALA A 149 -38.98 34.56 21.35
C ALA A 149 -38.87 35.99 21.92
N GLU A 150 -37.78 36.69 21.62
CA GLU A 150 -37.58 38.08 22.05
C GLU A 150 -38.55 39.04 21.36
N GLN A 151 -38.77 38.88 20.05
CA GLN A 151 -39.76 39.67 19.33
C GLN A 151 -41.17 39.44 19.91
N ALA A 152 -41.53 38.20 20.21
CA ALA A 152 -42.82 37.88 20.82
C ALA A 152 -42.95 38.50 22.23
N ARG A 153 -41.87 38.54 23.01
CA ARG A 153 -41.81 39.23 24.31
C ARG A 153 -42.07 40.73 24.17
N GLN A 154 -41.40 41.40 23.23
CA GLN A 154 -41.55 42.85 22.99
C GLN A 154 -42.96 43.21 22.50
N VAL A 155 -43.54 42.39 21.63
CA VAL A 155 -44.95 42.57 21.20
C VAL A 155 -45.88 42.42 22.40
N ALA A 156 -45.71 41.38 23.22
CA ALA A 156 -46.55 41.18 24.40
C ALA A 156 -46.39 42.30 25.45
N GLU A 157 -45.18 42.84 25.61
CA GLU A 157 -44.87 44.01 26.43
C GLU A 157 -45.62 45.26 25.95
N THR A 158 -45.63 45.49 24.64
CA THR A 158 -46.39 46.59 24.02
C THR A 158 -47.89 46.39 24.20
N LEU A 159 -48.39 45.16 24.04
CA LEU A 159 -49.81 44.85 24.10
C LEU A 159 -50.41 45.00 25.51
N ILE A 160 -49.67 44.63 26.56
CA ILE A 160 -50.17 44.72 27.94
C ILE A 160 -50.24 46.16 28.45
N ILE A 161 -49.43 47.08 27.91
CA ILE A 161 -49.41 48.49 28.30
C ILE A 161 -50.78 49.14 28.04
N GLY A 162 -51.21 49.95 29.01
CA GLY A 162 -52.46 50.71 28.96
C GLY A 162 -53.35 50.50 30.19
N LYS A 163 -54.53 51.09 30.13
CA LYS A 163 -55.54 51.05 31.20
C LYS A 163 -56.56 49.95 30.92
N TRP A 164 -56.88 49.20 31.97
CA TRP A 164 -57.69 48.01 31.93
C TRP A 164 -58.76 48.08 33.02
N SER A 165 -59.99 47.66 32.70
CA SER A 165 -61.10 47.64 33.64
C SER A 165 -61.86 46.32 33.59
N ASN A 166 -62.22 45.78 34.74
CA ASN A 166 -63.12 44.66 34.90
C ASN A 166 -64.38 45.15 35.63
N ASN A 167 -65.57 44.94 35.05
CA ASN A 167 -66.82 45.44 35.64
C ASN A 167 -67.44 44.47 36.67
N THR A 168 -66.96 43.23 36.76
CA THR A 168 -67.46 42.20 37.68
C THR A 168 -66.79 42.23 39.06
N LEU A 169 -65.61 42.85 39.18
CA LEU A 169 -64.90 43.02 40.43
C LEU A 169 -65.43 44.20 41.27
N PRO A 170 -65.13 44.29 42.57
CA PRO A 170 -65.38 45.49 43.38
C PRO A 170 -64.61 46.71 42.83
N TRP A 171 -65.18 47.93 42.96
CA TRP A 171 -64.66 49.16 42.32
C TRP A 171 -63.15 49.39 42.45
N TYR A 172 -62.57 48.97 43.57
CA TYR A 172 -61.14 49.10 43.89
C TYR A 172 -60.24 48.06 43.20
N LEU A 173 -60.77 46.91 42.78
CA LEU A 173 -60.09 45.90 41.96
C LEU A 173 -60.45 46.01 40.48
N ARG A 174 -61.41 46.88 40.11
CA ARG A 174 -61.86 47.01 38.73
C ARG A 174 -60.76 47.48 37.81
N ARG A 175 -59.88 48.39 38.25
CA ARG A 175 -58.94 49.08 37.37
C ARG A 175 -57.49 48.64 37.59
N TYR A 176 -56.77 48.47 36.49
CA TYR A 176 -55.32 48.29 36.46
C TYR A 176 -54.73 49.11 35.32
N GLU A 177 -53.56 49.70 35.53
CA GLU A 177 -52.79 50.40 34.50
C GLU A 177 -51.40 49.80 34.44
N PHE A 178 -50.95 49.39 33.25
CA PHE A 178 -49.59 48.94 33.01
C PHE A 178 -48.86 50.01 32.20
N THR A 179 -47.70 50.44 32.68
CA THR A 179 -46.92 51.54 32.11
C THR A 179 -45.62 51.04 31.48
N GLU A 180 -45.10 51.79 30.51
CA GLU A 180 -43.83 51.48 29.82
C GLU A 180 -42.61 51.41 30.78
N ASP A 181 -42.66 52.10 31.93
CA ASP A 181 -41.59 52.07 32.93
C ASP A 181 -41.62 50.82 33.84
N GLY A 182 -42.42 49.80 33.48
CA GLY A 182 -42.49 48.54 34.21
C GLY A 182 -43.25 48.66 35.53
N LYS A 183 -44.20 49.61 35.65
CA LYS A 183 -45.09 49.71 36.80
C LYS A 183 -46.52 49.33 36.44
N SER A 184 -47.15 48.62 37.36
CA SER A 184 -48.57 48.28 37.31
C SER A 184 -49.28 48.95 38.47
N ILE A 185 -50.29 49.76 38.19
CA ILE A 185 -51.00 50.55 39.18
C ILE A 185 -52.40 49.97 39.33
N SER A 186 -52.70 49.47 40.53
CA SER A 186 -54.03 48.97 40.87
C SER A 186 -55.03 50.11 41.10
N GLY A 187 -56.33 49.80 41.12
CA GLY A 187 -57.39 50.76 41.43
C GLY A 187 -57.29 51.43 42.82
N PHE A 188 -56.49 50.88 43.75
CA PHE A 188 -56.13 51.52 45.03
C PHE A 188 -55.00 52.56 44.91
N GLY A 189 -54.44 52.77 43.72
CA GLY A 189 -53.24 53.60 43.53
C GLY A 189 -51.94 52.93 43.99
N ILE A 190 -51.99 51.66 44.39
CA ILE A 190 -50.78 50.90 44.73
C ILE A 190 -50.07 50.52 43.44
N ALA A 191 -48.81 50.94 43.33
CA ALA A 191 -47.92 50.61 42.23
C ALA A 191 -47.08 49.36 42.57
N TYR A 192 -47.00 48.43 41.63
CA TYR A 192 -46.19 47.22 41.69
C TYR A 192 -45.26 47.19 40.48
N GLU A 193 -44.01 46.80 40.66
CA GLU A 193 -43.12 46.54 39.52
C GLU A 193 -43.61 45.28 38.76
N TYR A 194 -43.56 45.31 37.44
CA TYR A 194 -43.82 44.15 36.60
C TYR A 194 -42.77 44.02 35.49
N ARG A 195 -42.58 42.80 35.00
CA ARG A 195 -41.73 42.50 33.86
C ARG A 195 -42.39 41.43 33.01
N VAL A 196 -42.53 41.68 31.71
CA VAL A 196 -42.91 40.64 30.75
C VAL A 196 -41.71 39.74 30.50
N VAL A 197 -41.86 38.46 30.86
CA VAL A 197 -40.79 37.45 30.78
C VAL A 197 -40.76 36.83 29.39
N ASP A 198 -41.93 36.47 28.89
CA ASP A 198 -42.16 35.88 27.58
C ASP A 198 -43.54 36.32 27.07
N ALA A 199 -43.93 35.85 25.88
CA ALA A 199 -45.18 36.24 25.23
C ALA A 199 -46.46 35.94 26.06
N THR A 200 -46.36 35.08 27.07
CA THR A 200 -47.48 34.57 27.87
C THR A 200 -47.31 34.75 29.37
N HIS A 201 -46.15 35.17 29.85
CA HIS A 201 -45.86 35.31 31.28
C HIS A 201 -45.38 36.70 31.67
N VAL A 202 -45.92 37.17 32.78
CA VAL A 202 -45.51 38.41 33.44
C VAL A 202 -45.13 38.10 34.88
N ASP A 203 -43.96 38.57 35.28
CA ASP A 203 -43.52 38.54 36.67
C ASP A 203 -43.97 39.84 37.34
N MET A 204 -44.75 39.75 38.42
CA MET A 204 -45.24 40.90 39.17
C MET A 204 -44.69 40.89 40.59
N LYS A 205 -44.09 42.01 41.00
CA LYS A 205 -43.54 42.19 42.34
C LYS A 205 -44.67 42.42 43.34
N THR A 206 -44.71 41.59 44.37
CA THR A 206 -45.64 41.74 45.49
C THR A 206 -45.21 42.87 46.43
N ALA A 207 -46.14 43.30 47.30
CA ALA A 207 -45.82 44.23 48.39
C ALA A 207 -44.73 43.71 49.35
N PHE A 208 -44.49 42.39 49.38
CA PHE A 208 -43.45 41.75 50.20
C PHE A 208 -42.09 41.63 49.48
N GLY A 209 -41.95 42.21 48.29
CA GLY A 209 -40.70 42.22 47.53
C GLY A 209 -40.43 40.98 46.65
N ASN A 210 -41.23 39.92 46.78
CA ASN A 210 -41.11 38.72 45.95
C ASN A 210 -41.81 38.90 44.59
N TYR A 211 -41.26 38.33 43.52
CA TYR A 211 -41.93 38.26 42.21
C TYR A 211 -42.80 37.01 42.12
N ILE A 212 -44.02 37.18 41.61
CA ILE A 212 -44.91 36.08 41.27
C ILE A 212 -45.09 36.05 39.75
N ARG A 213 -44.74 34.92 39.14
CA ARG A 213 -45.01 34.66 37.72
C ARG A 213 -46.48 34.37 37.49
N ARG A 214 -47.08 35.07 36.54
CA ARG A 214 -48.48 34.89 36.13
C ARG A 214 -48.56 34.71 34.63
N ARG A 215 -49.39 33.75 34.21
CA ARG A 215 -49.80 33.65 32.82
C ARG A 215 -50.75 34.81 32.50
N PHE A 216 -50.54 35.45 31.36
CA PHE A 216 -51.42 36.45 30.80
C PHE A 216 -51.66 36.21 29.32
N GLU A 217 -52.75 36.76 28.81
CA GLU A 217 -53.09 36.75 27.39
C GLU A 217 -53.75 38.08 27.03
N VAL A 218 -53.31 38.70 25.95
CA VAL A 218 -53.91 39.93 25.43
C VAL A 218 -54.47 39.66 24.04
N SER A 219 -55.77 39.83 23.88
CA SER A 219 -56.46 39.74 22.59
C SER A 219 -57.24 41.01 22.34
N GLU A 220 -56.79 41.80 21.36
CA GLU A 220 -57.38 43.10 20.99
C GLU A 220 -57.57 44.02 22.22
N ASN A 221 -58.80 44.12 22.71
CA ASN A 221 -59.22 44.96 23.84
C ASN A 221 -59.42 44.17 25.13
N THR A 222 -58.95 42.93 25.21
CA THR A 222 -59.14 42.05 26.36
C THR A 222 -57.81 41.60 26.92
N LEU A 223 -57.62 41.72 28.24
CA LEU A 223 -56.48 41.20 28.99
C LEU A 223 -56.97 40.14 29.97
N HIS A 224 -56.47 38.92 29.84
CA HIS A 224 -56.68 37.86 30.82
C HIS A 224 -55.45 37.76 31.71
N ILE A 225 -55.59 38.02 33.01
CA ILE A 225 -54.50 37.90 33.99
C ILE A 225 -55.10 37.60 35.36
N PHE A 226 -54.41 36.83 36.21
CA PHE A 226 -54.94 36.37 37.51
C PHE A 226 -56.28 35.60 37.41
N GLY A 227 -56.49 34.84 36.33
CA GLY A 227 -57.78 34.17 36.08
C GLY A 227 -58.95 35.14 35.93
N THR A 228 -58.67 36.42 35.67
CA THR A 228 -59.64 37.49 35.54
C THR A 228 -59.51 38.13 34.17
N THR A 229 -60.64 38.48 33.57
CA THR A 229 -60.73 39.16 32.28
C THR A 229 -60.93 40.66 32.48
N TYR A 230 -60.05 41.48 31.91
CA TYR A 230 -60.15 42.93 31.89
C TYR A 230 -60.38 43.42 30.46
N THR A 231 -61.09 44.52 30.31
CA THR A 231 -61.34 45.20 29.04
C THR A 231 -60.57 46.51 28.98
N ARG A 232 -59.96 46.83 27.84
CA ARG A 232 -59.16 48.04 27.66
C ARG A 232 -60.04 49.29 27.78
N VAL A 233 -59.55 50.27 28.54
CA VAL A 233 -60.20 51.57 28.73
C VAL A 233 -59.51 52.57 27.80
N LYS A 234 -60.30 53.24 26.95
CA LYS A 234 -59.82 54.33 26.09
C LYS A 234 -59.57 55.60 26.91
#